data_AF-A0A529MR01-F1
#
_entry.id   AF-A0A529MR01-F1
#
_cell.length_a   1.000
_cell.length_b   1.000
_cell.length_c   1.000
_cell.angle_alpha   90.00
_cell.angle_beta   90.00
_cell.angle_gamma   90.00
#
_symmetry.space_group_name_H-M   'P 1'
#
loop_
_entity.id
_entity.type
_entity.pdbx_description
1 polymer ?
#
loop_
_entity_poly.entity_id
_entity_poly.type
_entity_poly.pdbx_seq_one_letter_code
_entity_poly.pdbx_strand_id
1 'polypeptide(L)' 'MSALKTHIAKVATGTALSFEEAREAFDIIMSGDATPGQIGGFL' A
#
# COMPACT_ATOMS: atom_id res chain seq x y z
N MET A 1 2.95 10.76 -7.79
CA MET A 1 3.30 10.17 -6.47
C MET A 1 2.63 8.81 -6.43
N SER A 2 3.36 7.72 -6.20
CA SER A 2 2.78 6.36 -6.24
C SER A 2 1.66 6.23 -5.19
N ALA A 3 0.48 5.77 -5.62
CA ALA A 3 -0.71 5.65 -4.78
C ALA A 3 -0.47 4.74 -3.55
N LEU A 4 0.40 3.73 -3.68
CA LEU A 4 0.73 2.82 -2.60
C LEU A 4 1.47 3.51 -1.43
N LYS A 5 2.17 4.62 -1.69
CA LYS A 5 2.97 5.34 -0.68
C LYS A 5 2.10 5.85 0.48
N THR A 6 0.85 6.22 0.21
CA THR A 6 -0.09 6.69 1.24
C THR A 6 -0.44 5.57 2.23
N HIS A 7 -0.69 4.36 1.71
CA HIS A 7 -1.01 3.20 2.54
C HIS A 7 0.22 2.75 3.36
N ILE A 8 1.42 2.73 2.76
CA ILE A 8 2.69 2.46 3.46
C ILE A 8 2.89 3.45 4.61
N ALA A 9 2.71 4.75 4.35
CA ALA A 9 2.88 5.77 5.37
C ALA A 9 1.92 5.56 6.56
N LYS A 10 0.67 5.17 6.29
CA LYS A 10 -0.32 4.89 7.35
C LYS A 10 0.08 3.68 8.19
N VAL A 11 0.39 2.54 7.56
CA VAL A 11 0.78 1.33 8.31
C VAL A 11 2.12 1.50 9.04
N ALA A 12 3.04 2.32 8.51
CA ALA A 12 4.30 2.66 9.18
C ALA A 12 4.10 3.42 10.51
N THR A 13 2.92 4.04 10.73
CA THR A 13 2.56 4.63 12.03
C THR A 13 2.00 3.62 13.04
N GLY A 14 1.84 2.35 12.65
CA GLY A 14 1.15 1.32 13.43
C GLY A 14 -0.38 1.38 13.31
N THR A 15 -0.91 2.26 12.45
CA THR A 15 -2.36 2.37 12.21
C THR A 15 -2.79 1.33 11.18
N ALA A 16 -3.80 0.52 11.56
CA ALA A 16 -4.39 -0.44 10.64
C ALA A 16 -5.13 0.25 9.48
N LEU A 17 -5.10 -0.39 8.31
CA LEU A 17 -5.96 -0.01 7.19
C LEU A 17 -7.39 -0.47 7.46
N SER A 18 -8.34 0.32 6.98
CA SER A 18 -9.71 -0.13 6.75
C SER A 18 -9.75 -1.14 5.60
N PHE A 19 -10.87 -1.86 5.48
CA PHE A 19 -11.07 -2.79 4.37
C PHE A 19 -10.91 -2.12 3.00
N GLU A 20 -11.49 -0.93 2.81
CA GLU A 20 -11.39 -0.22 1.53
C GLU A 20 -9.96 0.21 1.22
N GLU A 21 -9.22 0.70 2.21
CA GLU A 21 -7.81 1.06 2.02
C GLU A 21 -6.93 -0.17 1.73
N ALA A 22 -7.23 -1.31 2.35
CA ALA A 22 -6.54 -2.56 2.05
C ALA A 22 -6.86 -3.01 0.62
N ARG A 23 -8.13 -2.97 0.21
CA ARG A 23 -8.55 -3.29 -1.17
C ARG A 23 -7.82 -2.42 -2.18
N GLU A 24 -7.80 -1.10 -1.99
CA GLU A 24 -7.08 -0.17 -2.87
C GLU A 24 -5.58 -0.47 -2.93
N ALA A 25 -4.94 -0.74 -1.78
CA ALA A 25 -3.53 -1.11 -1.74
C ALA A 25 -3.25 -2.38 -2.55
N PHE A 26 -4.09 -3.41 -2.44
CA PHE A 26 -3.98 -4.63 -3.23
C PHE A 26 -4.26 -4.40 -4.72
N ASP A 27 -5.23 -3.56 -5.08
CA ASP A 27 -5.52 -3.21 -6.48
C ASP A 27 -4.30 -2.55 -7.14
N ILE A 28 -3.59 -1.66 -6.43
CA ILE A 28 -2.34 -1.02 -6.92
C ILE A 28 -1.21 -2.05 -7.09
N ILE A 29 -1.10 -3.02 -6.18
CA ILE A 29 -0.10 -4.08 -6.29
C ILE A 29 -0.40 -4.96 -7.51
N MET A 30 -1.67 -5.32 -7.72
CA MET A 30 -2.09 -6.17 -8.85
C MET A 30 -2.06 -5.46 -10.20
N SER A 31 -2.18 -4.13 -10.25
CA SER A 31 -2.05 -3.37 -11.50
C SER A 31 -0.61 -3.33 -12.04
N GLY A 32 0.38 -3.61 -11.19
CA GLY A 32 1.80 -3.46 -11.52
C GLY A 32 2.35 -2.03 -11.31
N ASP A 33 1.56 -1.12 -10.72
CA ASP A 33 1.99 0.26 -10.42
C ASP A 33 2.82 0.39 -9.14
N ALA A 34 3.16 -0.73 -8.51
CA ALA A 34 4.01 -0.81 -7.33
C ALA A 34 5.37 -1.42 -7.66
N THR A 35 6.45 -0.77 -7.23
CA THR A 35 7.81 -1.35 -7.34
C THR A 35 8.00 -2.47 -6.31
N PRO A 36 8.92 -3.44 -6.55
CA PRO A 36 9.22 -4.49 -5.58
C PRO A 36 9.57 -3.98 -4.18
N GLY A 37 10.30 -2.85 -4.09
CA GLY A 37 10.64 -2.22 -2.81
C GLY A 37 9.43 -1.63 -2.08
N GLN A 38 8.41 -1.16 -2.81
CA GLN A 38 7.17 -0.67 -2.18
C GLN A 38 6.31 -1.84 -1.70
N ILE A 39 6.23 -2.93 -2.46
CA ILE A 39 5.53 -4.16 -2.03
C ILE A 39 6.21 -4.71 -0.76
N GLY A 40 7.54 -4.82 -0.76
CA GLY A 40 8.30 -5.29 0.40
C GLY A 40 8.30 -4.34 1.60
N GLY A 41 7.99 -3.06 1.41
CA GLY A 41 7.80 -2.12 2.52
C GLY A 41 6.36 -2.05 3.04
N PHE A 42 5.41 -2.65 2.32
CA PHE A 42 4.00 -2.73 2.70
C PHE A 42 3.66 -4.03 3.45
N LEU A 43 4.34 -5.13 3.11
CA LEU A 43 4.21 -6.47 3.73
C LEU A 43 5.16 -6.63 4.92
#